data_AF-A0A820Q9Z9-F1
#
_entry.id   AF-A0A820Q9Z9-F1
#
_cell.length_a   1.000
_cell.length_b   1.000
_cell.length_c   1.000
_cell.angle_alpha   90.00
_cell.angle_beta   90.00
_cell.angle_gamma   90.00
#
_symmetry.space_group_name_H-M   'P 1'
#
loop_
_entity.id
_entity.type
_entity.pdbx_description
1 polymer ?
#
loop_
_entity_poly.entity_id
_entity_poly.type
_entity_poly.pdbx_seq_one_letter_code
_entity_poly.pdbx_strand_id
1 'polypeptide(L)'
;VIYTIDGKDIITEQRLIREILDEIYANGGRINIVDLAQHLRIDLTYIEGKIGDVCKEDPTLQFTLGQFISADYTNRLVEEINDMLVERGL
;
A
#
# COMPACT_ATOMS: atom_id res chain seq x y z
N VAL A 1 -9.86 -19.50 5.89
CA VAL A 1 -9.15 -20.08 4.73
C VAL A 1 -9.24 -19.06 3.61
N ILE A 2 -8.13 -18.43 3.24
CA ILE A 2 -8.09 -17.43 2.18
C ILE A 2 -7.89 -18.18 0.86
N TYR A 3 -8.76 -17.92 -0.11
CA TYR A 3 -8.62 -18.44 -1.46
C TYR A 3 -8.13 -17.29 -2.35
N THR A 4 -6.90 -17.36 -2.84
CA THR A 4 -6.54 -16.67 -4.08
C THR A 4 -7.43 -17.19 -5.19
N ILE A 5 -7.73 -16.33 -6.18
CA ILE A 5 -8.57 -16.67 -7.34
C ILE A 5 -8.08 -17.89 -8.15
N ASP A 6 -6.85 -18.36 -7.91
CA ASP A 6 -6.29 -19.56 -8.55
C ASP A 6 -6.57 -20.87 -7.78
N GLY A 7 -7.12 -20.81 -6.56
CA GLY A 7 -7.48 -21.99 -5.77
C GLY A 7 -6.30 -22.88 -5.37
N LYS A 8 -5.05 -22.41 -5.53
CA LYS A 8 -3.85 -23.26 -5.43
C LYS A 8 -2.86 -22.88 -4.32
N ASP A 9 -2.93 -21.66 -3.79
CA ASP A 9 -2.03 -21.21 -2.73
C ASP A 9 -2.80 -20.88 -1.44
N ILE A 10 -2.53 -21.64 -0.39
CA ILE A 10 -3.02 -21.34 0.96
C ILE A 10 -2.21 -20.15 1.46
N ILE A 11 -2.68 -18.93 1.20
CA ILE A 11 -2.09 -17.72 1.78
C ILE A 11 -2.58 -17.60 3.22
N THR A 12 -1.65 -17.64 4.17
CA THR A 12 -1.92 -17.31 5.57
C THR A 12 -2.17 -15.81 5.71
N GLU A 13 -3.04 -15.41 6.64
CA GLU A 13 -3.41 -14.00 6.81
C GLU A 13 -2.19 -13.09 7.03
N GLN A 14 -1.19 -13.57 7.77
CA GLN A 14 0.07 -12.86 8.00
C GLN A 14 0.93 -12.70 6.74
N ARG A 15 0.86 -13.67 5.82
CA ARG A 15 1.59 -13.58 4.55
C ARG A 15 0.94 -12.54 3.65
N LEU A 16 -0.40 -12.46 3.63
CA LEU A 16 -1.13 -11.45 2.88
C LEU A 16 -0.78 -10.03 3.32
N ILE A 17 -0.70 -9.78 4.64
CA ILE A 17 -0.32 -8.46 5.17
C ILE A 17 1.08 -8.06 4.67
N ARG A 18 2.05 -8.98 4.72
CA ARG A 18 3.40 -8.74 4.19
C ARG A 18 3.40 -8.49 2.69
N GLU A 19 2.69 -9.30 1.90
CA GLU A 19 2.61 -9.09 0.45
C GLU A 19 1.96 -7.74 0.10
N ILE A 20 0.96 -7.31 0.87
CA ILE A 20 0.37 -5.96 0.72
C ILE A 20 1.42 -4.88 0.99
N LEU A 21 2.16 -4.96 2.10
CA LEU A 21 3.20 -4.00 2.45
C LEU A 21 4.29 -3.95 1.38
N ASP A 22 4.81 -5.10 0.96
CA ASP A 22 5.84 -5.21 -0.06
C ASP A 22 5.38 -4.54 -1.37
N GLU A 23 4.13 -4.76 -1.78
CA GLU A 23 3.58 -4.20 -3.01
C GLU A 23 3.36 -2.68 -2.90
N ILE A 24 2.98 -2.14 -1.74
CA ILE A 24 2.88 -0.70 -1.50
C ILE A 24 4.25 -0.03 -1.67
N TYR A 25 5.29 -0.60 -1.06
CA TYR A 25 6.64 -0.07 -1.16
C TYR A 25 7.25 -0.26 -2.56
N ALA A 26 6.95 -1.37 -3.24
CA ALA A 26 7.35 -1.60 -4.62
C ALA A 26 6.75 -0.58 -5.60
N ASN A 27 5.53 -0.09 -5.33
CA ASN A 27 4.86 0.97 -6.11
C ASN A 27 5.23 2.39 -5.65
N GLY A 28 6.35 2.55 -4.94
CA GLY A 28 6.86 3.87 -4.54
C GLY A 28 6.12 4.50 -3.37
N GLY A 29 5.41 3.69 -2.56
CA GLY A 29 4.77 4.13 -1.33
C GLY A 29 3.34 4.67 -1.50
N ARG A 30 2.78 4.67 -2.71
CA ARG A 30 1.37 4.99 -2.94
C ARG A 30 0.72 4.02 -3.92
N ILE A 31 -0.38 3.40 -3.53
CA ILE A 31 -1.13 2.46 -4.39
C ILE A 31 -2.63 2.46 -4.08
N ASN A 32 -3.47 2.28 -5.10
CA ASN A 32 -4.91 2.06 -4.92
C ASN A 32 -5.20 0.60 -4.57
N ILE A 33 -6.18 0.33 -3.70
CA ILE A 33 -6.58 -1.04 -3.34
C ILE A 33 -7.05 -1.87 -4.53
N VAL A 34 -7.60 -1.24 -5.57
CA VAL A 34 -8.03 -1.91 -6.80
C VAL A 34 -6.80 -2.38 -7.60
N ASP A 35 -5.76 -1.54 -7.70
CA ASP A 35 -4.51 -1.91 -8.38
C ASP A 35 -3.75 -2.97 -7.58
N LEU A 36 -3.72 -2.82 -6.25
CA LEU A 36 -3.16 -3.81 -5.33
C LEU A 36 -3.84 -5.19 -5.47
N ALA A 37 -5.17 -5.21 -5.56
CA ALA A 37 -5.95 -6.43 -5.81
C ALA A 37 -5.57 -7.10 -7.13
N GLN A 38 -5.33 -6.33 -8.18
CA GLN A 38 -4.89 -6.84 -9.48
C GLN A 38 -3.46 -7.37 -9.44
N HIS A 39 -2.53 -6.67 -8.79
CA HIS A 39 -1.14 -7.09 -8.67
C HIS A 39 -1.00 -8.37 -7.86
N LEU A 40 -1.67 -8.44 -6.70
CA LEU A 40 -1.67 -9.61 -5.84
C LEU A 40 -2.56 -10.74 -6.37
N ARG A 41 -3.43 -10.46 -7.35
CA ARG A 41 -4.44 -11.38 -7.88
C ARG A 41 -5.32 -11.93 -6.75
N ILE A 42 -5.89 -11.02 -5.97
CA ILE A 42 -6.74 -11.31 -4.80
C ILE A 42 -8.02 -10.50 -4.94
N ASP A 43 -9.14 -11.04 -4.43
CA ASP A 43 -10.40 -10.29 -4.39
C ASP A 43 -10.27 -9.07 -3.46
N LEU A 44 -10.76 -7.92 -3.94
CA LEU A 44 -10.71 -6.65 -3.23
C LEU A 44 -11.28 -6.76 -1.80
N THR A 45 -12.33 -7.55 -1.62
CA THR A 45 -13.01 -7.74 -0.33
C THR A 45 -12.08 -8.25 0.76
N TYR A 46 -11.10 -9.10 0.40
CA TYR A 46 -10.11 -9.60 1.36
C TYR A 46 -9.11 -8.53 1.76
N ILE A 47 -8.67 -7.72 0.80
CA ILE A 47 -7.76 -6.60 1.06
C ILE A 47 -8.47 -5.58 1.95
N GLU A 48 -9.73 -5.25 1.66
CA GLU A 48 -10.53 -4.34 2.48
C GLU A 48 -10.64 -4.80 3.93
N GLY A 49 -10.87 -6.10 4.15
CA GLY A 49 -10.89 -6.70 5.50
C GLY A 49 -9.55 -6.65 6.23
N LYS A 50 -8.43 -6.48 5.52
CA LYS A 50 -7.07 -6.47 6.08
C LYS A 50 -6.43 -5.09 6.18
N ILE A 51 -7.05 -4.03 5.64
CA ILE A 51 -6.56 -2.65 5.74
C ILE A 51 -6.20 -2.30 7.20
N GLY A 52 -7.10 -2.61 8.13
CA GLY A 52 -6.90 -2.29 9.54
C GLY A 52 -5.73 -3.03 10.19
N ASP A 53 -5.42 -4.24 9.74
CA ASP A 53 -4.28 -5.02 10.25
C ASP A 53 -2.97 -4.54 9.61
N VAL A 54 -2.99 -4.19 8.33
CA VAL A 54 -1.85 -3.59 7.62
C VAL A 54 -1.43 -2.26 8.27
N CYS A 55 -2.38 -1.37 8.57
CA CYS A 55 -2.10 -0.11 9.26
C CYS A 55 -1.66 -0.27 10.72
N LYS A 56 -1.94 -1.43 11.36
CA LYS A 56 -1.39 -1.74 12.69
C LYS A 56 0.03 -2.26 12.61
N GLU A 57 0.35 -3.04 11.58
CA GLU A 57 1.69 -3.56 11.35
C GLU A 57 2.67 -2.44 10.95
N ASP A 58 2.20 -1.50 10.12
CA ASP A 58 2.94 -0.29 9.79
C ASP A 58 2.13 0.99 10.12
N PRO A 59 2.39 1.63 11.28
CA PRO A 59 1.69 2.84 11.69
C PRO A 59 2.09 4.09 10.89
N THR A 60 3.14 4.01 10.06
CA THR A 60 3.53 5.11 9.16
C THR A 60 2.69 5.14 7.89
N LEU A 61 1.94 4.07 7.65
CA LEU A 61 1.09 3.91 6.49
C LEU A 61 -0.31 4.48 6.75
N GLN A 62 -0.75 5.37 5.86
CA GLN A 62 -2.06 5.96 5.91
C GLN A 62 -2.95 5.35 4.84
N PHE A 63 -4.19 5.01 5.23
CA PHE A 63 -5.22 4.59 4.28
C PHE A 63 -6.25 5.69 4.11
N THR A 64 -6.42 6.21 2.89
CA THR A 64 -7.35 7.30 2.58
C THR A 64 -7.92 7.13 1.18
N LEU A 65 -9.25 7.30 1.04
CA LEU A 65 -9.96 7.28 -0.24
C LEU A 65 -9.64 6.06 -1.13
N GLY A 66 -9.50 4.87 -0.53
CA GLY A 66 -9.17 3.65 -1.28
C GLY A 66 -7.69 3.53 -1.66
N GLN A 67 -6.82 4.33 -1.05
CA GLN A 67 -5.38 4.31 -1.34
C GLN A 67 -4.57 4.13 -0.06
N PHE A 68 -3.49 3.39 -0.17
CA PHE A 68 -2.40 3.41 0.80
C PHE A 68 -1.39 4.47 0.40
N ILE A 69 -0.91 5.21 1.40
CA ILE A 69 0.09 6.27 1.27
C ILE A 69 1.07 6.11 2.42
N SER A 70 2.34 5.86 2.11
CA SER A 70 3.40 5.79 3.11
C SER A 70 3.87 7.19 3.51
N ALA A 71 4.39 7.30 4.72
CA ALA A 71 5.06 8.52 5.17
C ALA A 71 6.26 8.87 4.26
N ASP A 72 7.01 7.86 3.79
CA ASP A 72 8.17 8.05 2.90
C ASP A 72 7.77 8.73 1.58
N TYR A 73 6.65 8.32 0.97
CA TYR A 73 6.11 8.96 -0.23
C TYR A 73 5.80 10.44 0.03
N THR A 74 5.17 10.74 1.16
CA THR A 74 4.80 12.11 1.51
C THR A 74 6.04 12.97 1.78
N ASN A 75 7.04 12.41 2.48
CA ASN A 75 8.29 13.10 2.77
C ASN A 75 9.06 13.43 1.50
N ARG A 76 9.18 12.47 0.57
CA ARG A 76 9.83 12.72 -0.73
C ARG A 76 9.12 13.81 -1.52
N LEU A 77 7.79 13.79 -1.57
CA LEU A 77 7.03 14.85 -2.22
C LEU A 77 7.28 16.21 -1.57
N VAL A 78 7.35 16.28 -0.24
CA VAL A 78 7.64 17.52 0.48
C VAL A 78 9.04 18.03 0.15
N GLU A 79 10.05 17.15 0.13
CA GLU A 79 11.42 17.49 -0.25
C GLU A 79 11.49 17.98 -1.71
N GLU A 80 10.88 17.26 -2.65
CA GLU A 80 10.83 17.65 -4.06
C GLU A 80 10.14 19.01 -4.25
N ILE A 81 9.01 19.25 -3.57
CA ILE A 81 8.32 20.55 -3.63
C ILE A 81 9.20 21.64 -3.02
N ASN A 82 9.85 21.38 -1.89
CA ASN A 82 10.75 22.33 -1.25
C ASN A 82 11.93 22.69 -2.16
N ASP A 83 12.56 21.71 -2.80
CA ASP A 83 13.65 21.92 -3.75
C ASP A 83 13.19 22.75 -4.96
N MET A 84 11.99 22.48 -5.48
CA MET A 84 11.39 23.28 -6.56
C MET A 84 11.10 24.73 -6.15
N LEU A 85 10.71 24.97 -4.89
CA LEU A 85 10.49 26.32 -4.37
C LEU A 85 11.82 27.07 -4.23
N VAL A 86 12.83 26.42 -3.66
CA VAL A 86 14.19 26.96 -3.47
C VAL A 86 14.83 27.29 -4.82
N GLU A 87 14.71 26.41 -5.82
CA GLU A 87 15.24 26.64 -7.18
C GLU A 87 14.59 27.87 -7.84
N ARG A 88 13.31 28.13 -7.54
CA ARG A 88 12.57 29.31 -8.04
C ARG A 88 12.86 30.59 -7.23
N GLY A 89 13.71 30.51 -6.21
CA GLY A 89 14.13 31.65 -5.38
C GLY A 89 13.04 32.20 -4.46
N LEU A 90 12.06 31.36 -4.09
CA LEU A 90 11.04 31.66 -3.07
C LEU A 90 11.43 31.05 -1.73
#